data_AF-A0A4S3JXL4-F1
#
_entry.id   AF-A0A4S3JXL4-F1
#
_cell.length_a   1.000
_cell.length_b   1.000
_cell.length_c   1.000
_cell.angle_alpha   90.00
_cell.angle_beta   90.00
_cell.angle_gamma   90.00
#
_symmetry.space_group_name_H-M   'P 1'
#
loop_
_entity.id
_entity.type
_entity.pdbx_description
1 polymer ?
#
loop_
_entity_poly.entity_id
_entity_poly.type
_entity_poly.pdbx_seq_one_letter_code
_entity_poly.pdbx_strand_id
1 'polypeptide(L)'
;MKRQIAIACVFCDYEGLYRSLQVVPHYHIWLAAKQSPNPFYRQDLETRAIEQGFDVTEKIYSWTGESSDWLAKDLEPTNNAIYSPLTPFFMSDSGQRISCINWRFFAMGTARDP
;
A
#
# COMPACT_ATOMS: atom_id res chain seq x y z
N MET A 1 19.14 -13.15 5.75
CA MET A 1 17.84 -13.71 6.17
C MET A 1 17.42 -13.41 7.61
N LYS A 2 18.28 -13.43 8.64
CA LYS A 2 17.88 -13.23 10.05
C LYS A 2 17.01 -11.97 10.33
N ARG A 3 17.24 -10.88 9.59
CA ARG A 3 16.48 -9.62 9.72
C ARG A 3 14.99 -9.79 9.43
N GLN A 4 14.63 -10.48 8.35
CA GLN A 4 13.23 -10.71 7.98
C GLN A 4 12.52 -11.57 9.02
N ILE A 5 13.21 -12.58 9.55
CA ILE A 5 12.67 -13.43 10.63
C ILE A 5 12.41 -12.60 11.88
N ALA A 6 13.35 -11.72 12.28
CA ALA A 6 13.15 -10.84 13.42
C ALA A 6 11.96 -9.89 13.23
N ILE A 7 11.76 -9.35 12.02
CA ILE A 7 10.61 -8.49 11.72
C ILE A 7 9.29 -9.25 11.86
N ALA A 8 9.23 -10.47 11.34
CA ALA A 8 8.06 -11.33 11.56
C ALA A 8 7.83 -11.60 13.06
N CYS A 9 8.88 -11.84 13.83
CA CYS A 9 8.77 -12.03 15.28
C CYS A 9 8.21 -10.79 15.99
N VAL A 10 8.62 -9.59 15.57
CA VAL A 10 8.14 -8.31 16.14
C VAL A 10 6.64 -8.09 15.85
N PHE A 11 6.18 -8.45 14.64
CA PHE A 11 4.76 -8.36 14.29
C PHE A 11 3.91 -9.42 14.99
N CYS A 12 4.44 -10.63 15.17
CA CYS A 12 3.75 -11.74 15.83
C CYS A 12 3.93 -11.77 17.37
N ASP A 13 4.68 -10.83 17.95
CA ASP A 13 5.01 -10.78 19.38
C ASP A 13 5.74 -12.04 19.92
N TYR A 14 6.65 -12.60 19.10
CA TYR A 14 7.45 -13.78 19.46
C TYR A 14 8.76 -13.39 20.13
N GLU A 15 8.66 -12.90 21.36
CA GLU A 15 9.80 -12.38 22.14
C GLU A 15 10.93 -13.39 22.34
N GLY A 16 10.62 -14.62 22.75
CA GLY A 16 11.62 -15.66 22.99
C GLY A 16 12.44 -16.00 21.73
N LEU A 17 11.77 -16.10 20.58
CA LEU A 17 12.42 -16.36 19.31
C LEU A 17 13.28 -15.17 18.88
N TYR A 18 12.76 -13.95 19.02
CA TYR A 18 13.49 -12.72 18.75
C TYR A 18 14.80 -12.64 19.56
N ARG A 19 14.76 -12.93 20.86
CA ARG A 19 15.96 -12.93 21.73
C ARG A 19 16.99 -13.98 21.27
N SER A 20 16.53 -15.16 20.87
CA SER A 20 17.42 -16.24 20.40
C SER A 20 18.14 -15.92 19.08
N LEU A 21 17.53 -15.09 18.22
CA LEU A 21 18.06 -14.74 16.90
C LEU A 21 19.31 -13.84 16.97
N GLN A 22 19.51 -13.12 18.08
CA GLN A 22 20.64 -12.18 18.30
C GLN A 22 20.88 -11.26 17.08
N VAL A 23 19.80 -10.65 16.56
CA VAL A 23 19.89 -9.78 15.38
C VAL A 23 20.62 -8.47 15.67
N VAL A 24 21.43 -8.00 14.73
CA VAL A 24 22.02 -6.65 14.79
C VAL A 24 20.89 -5.62 14.63
N PRO A 25 20.85 -4.56 15.47
CA PRO A 25 19.85 -3.50 15.32
C PRO A 25 19.92 -2.88 13.92
N HIS A 26 18.76 -2.68 13.31
CA HIS A 26 18.67 -2.17 11.94
C HIS A 26 17.40 -1.35 11.78
N TYR A 27 17.46 -0.30 10.95
CA TYR A 27 16.36 0.62 10.69
C TYR A 27 15.02 -0.08 10.39
N HIS A 28 14.99 -1.08 9.49
CA HIS A 28 13.76 -1.83 9.17
C HIS A 28 13.17 -2.61 10.36
N ILE A 29 14.00 -3.11 11.27
CA ILE A 29 13.52 -3.83 12.46
C ILE A 29 12.94 -2.82 13.46
N TRP A 30 13.60 -1.66 13.62
CA TRP A 30 13.07 -0.57 14.44
C TRP A 30 11.76 -0.01 13.88
N LEU A 31 11.63 0.10 12.55
CA LEU A 31 10.40 0.53 11.90
C LEU A 31 9.24 -0.46 12.16
N ALA A 32 9.51 -1.77 12.11
CA ALA A 32 8.52 -2.78 12.51
C ALA A 32 8.17 -2.69 14.00
N ALA A 33 9.17 -2.47 14.87
CA ALA A 33 8.95 -2.30 16.31
C ALA A 33 8.13 -1.06 16.64
N LYS A 34 8.24 0.01 15.85
CA LYS A 34 7.42 1.22 15.97
C LYS A 34 5.94 0.96 15.63
N GLN A 35 5.66 0.02 14.74
CA GLN A 35 4.30 -0.38 14.38
C GLN A 35 3.70 -1.42 15.35
N SER A 36 4.56 -2.19 16.01
CA SER A 36 4.15 -3.18 17.00
C SER A 36 3.59 -2.49 18.26
N PRO A 37 2.52 -3.04 18.89
CA PRO A 37 2.00 -2.50 20.14
C PRO A 37 2.92 -2.74 21.35
N ASN A 38 3.85 -3.70 21.26
CA ASN A 38 4.74 -4.05 22.36
C ASN A 38 5.97 -3.12 22.41
N PRO A 39 6.17 -2.34 23.50
CA PRO A 39 7.29 -1.42 23.61
C PRO A 39 8.65 -2.11 23.81
N PHE A 40 8.67 -3.39 24.20
CA PHE A 40 9.89 -4.16 24.50
C PHE A 40 10.90 -4.13 23.34
N TYR A 41 10.44 -4.45 22.12
CA TYR A 41 11.31 -4.56 20.96
C TYR A 41 11.99 -3.24 20.61
N ARG A 42 11.28 -2.12 20.77
CA ARG A 42 11.81 -0.80 20.49
C ARG A 42 12.92 -0.44 21.48
N GLN A 43 12.68 -0.65 22.77
CA GLN A 43 13.64 -0.37 23.83
C GLN A 43 14.91 -1.22 23.72
N ASP A 44 14.77 -2.52 23.40
CA ASP A 44 15.90 -3.42 23.16
C ASP A 44 16.77 -2.92 22.00
N LEU A 45 16.15 -2.56 20.87
CA LEU A 45 16.87 -2.09 19.69
C LEU A 45 17.59 -0.76 19.95
N GLU A 46 16.96 0.17 20.66
CA GLU A 46 17.55 1.46 21.01
C GLU A 46 18.73 1.27 21.98
N THR A 47 18.58 0.44 23.01
CA THR A 47 19.65 0.13 23.98
C THR A 47 20.86 -0.47 23.27
N ARG A 48 20.63 -1.47 22.42
CA ARG A 48 21.70 -2.17 21.70
C ARG A 48 22.36 -1.33 20.61
N ALA A 49 21.62 -0.37 20.04
CA ALA A 49 22.17 0.61 19.10
C ALA A 49 23.09 1.61 19.81
N ILE A 50 22.68 2.10 20.98
CA ILE A 50 23.50 2.96 21.85
C ILE A 50 24.78 2.24 22.27
N GLU A 51 24.70 0.98 22.69
CA GLU A 51 25.87 0.15 23.03
C GLU A 51 26.86 0.01 21.87
N GLN A 52 26.36 0.00 20.62
CA GLN A 52 27.16 -0.09 19.41
C GLN A 52 27.59 1.28 18.87
N GLY A 53 27.16 2.37 19.50
CA GLY A 53 27.54 3.74 19.16
C GLY A 53 26.92 4.27 17.85
N PHE A 54 25.76 3.75 17.44
CA PHE A 54 25.04 4.27 16.27
C PHE A 54 23.56 4.53 16.56
N ASP A 55 22.96 5.43 15.77
CA ASP A 55 21.54 5.71 15.83
C ASP A 55 20.76 4.77 14.88
N VAL A 56 19.83 4.00 15.43
CA VAL A 56 18.98 3.07 14.66
C VAL A 56 17.85 3.77 13.90
N THR A 57 17.57 5.03 14.24
CA THR A 57 16.49 5.83 13.62
C THR A 57 16.91 6.44 12.29
N GLU A 58 18.21 6.59 12.04
CA GLU A 58 18.70 7.12 10.78
C GLU A 58 18.46 6.13 9.63
N LYS A 59 17.74 6.61 8.61
CA LYS A 59 17.51 5.84 7.40
C LYS A 59 18.83 5.77 6.63
N ILE A 60 19.38 4.57 6.47
CA ILE A 60 20.54 4.37 5.60
C ILE A 60 20.05 4.54 4.16
N TYR A 61 20.28 5.72 3.58
CA TYR A 61 19.98 6.00 2.18
C TYR A 61 20.96 5.23 1.29
N SER A 62 20.60 4.01 0.94
CA SER A 62 21.26 3.25 -0.11
C SER A 62 20.53 3.53 -1.42
N TRP A 63 21.25 3.98 -2.46
CA TRP A 63 20.71 4.18 -3.82
C TRP A 63 20.25 2.87 -4.51
N THR A 64 20.10 1.79 -3.74
CA THR A 64 19.71 0.44 -4.18
C THR A 64 18.23 0.31 -4.51
N GLY A 65 17.41 1.35 -4.30
CA GLY A 65 15.97 1.29 -4.56
C GLY A 65 15.21 0.37 -3.60
N GLU A 66 15.83 -0.05 -2.48
CA GLU A 66 15.14 -0.79 -1.42
C GLU A 66 14.09 0.11 -0.75
N SER A 67 12.84 -0.03 -1.20
CA SER A 67 11.71 0.63 -0.57
C SER A 67 11.28 -0.10 0.71
N SER A 68 10.76 0.65 1.67
CA SER A 68 10.13 0.14 2.90
C SER A 68 8.64 -0.15 2.74
N ASP A 69 8.11 -0.10 1.50
CA ASP A 69 6.67 -0.28 1.22
C ASP A 69 6.13 -1.65 1.65
N TRP A 70 6.97 -2.68 1.71
CA TRP A 70 6.60 -4.01 2.20
C TRP A 70 6.35 -4.06 3.72
N LEU A 71 6.73 -3.00 4.47
CA LEU A 71 6.36 -2.80 5.87
C LEU A 71 5.08 -1.95 6.01
N ALA A 72 4.47 -1.51 4.92
CA ALA A 72 3.21 -0.79 5.00
C ALA A 72 2.11 -1.74 5.50
N LYS A 73 1.23 -1.21 6.35
CA LYS A 73 0.04 -1.95 6.79
C LYS A 73 -0.83 -2.22 5.56
N ASP A 74 -1.19 -3.48 5.36
CA ASP A 74 -2.12 -3.83 4.30
C ASP A 74 -3.48 -3.19 4.61
N LEU A 75 -3.97 -2.40 3.65
CA LEU A 75 -5.25 -1.72 3.73
C LEU A 75 -6.22 -2.53 2.89
N GLU A 76 -6.81 -3.57 3.49
CA GLU A 76 -7.96 -4.21 2.86
C GLU A 76 -9.04 -3.15 2.60
N PRO A 77 -9.70 -3.17 1.44
CA PRO A 77 -10.83 -2.28 1.19
C PRO A 77 -11.90 -2.56 2.25
N THR A 78 -11.98 -1.69 3.25
CA THR A 78 -12.91 -1.84 4.39
C THR A 78 -14.33 -1.41 4.00
N ASN A 79 -14.50 -0.86 2.80
CA ASN A 79 -15.78 -0.39 2.29
C ASN A 79 -16.39 -1.44 1.37
N ASN A 80 -17.64 -1.83 1.64
CA ASN A 80 -18.43 -2.71 0.79
C ASN A 80 -18.91 -2.03 -0.52
N ALA A 81 -18.58 -0.75 -0.71
CA ALA A 81 -18.84 -0.05 -1.95
C ALA A 81 -17.91 -0.58 -3.06
N ILE A 82 -18.44 -1.49 -3.87
CA ILE A 82 -17.87 -1.78 -5.18
C ILE A 82 -18.07 -0.52 -6.03
N TYR A 83 -17.02 0.28 -6.19
CA TYR A 83 -17.01 1.34 -7.19
C TYR A 83 -16.90 0.66 -8.57
N SER A 84 -18.04 0.44 -9.22
CA SER A 84 -18.12 -0.02 -10.60
C SER A 84 -18.53 1.14 -11.51
N PRO A 85 -17.59 1.97 -11.98
CA PRO A 85 -17.83 2.87 -13.10
C PRO A 85 -17.59 2.10 -14.40
N LEU A 86 -18.15 0.90 -14.55
CA LEU A 86 -18.26 0.28 -15.87
C LEU A 86 -19.60 0.71 -16.47
N THR A 87 -19.69 1.99 -16.82
CA THR A 87 -20.65 2.38 -17.85
C THR A 87 -20.26 1.63 -19.12
N PRO A 88 -21.19 0.97 -19.82
CA PRO A 88 -20.92 0.20 -21.04
C PRO A 88 -20.26 1.02 -22.18
N PHE A 89 -20.16 2.33 -22.01
CA PHE A 89 -19.67 3.24 -23.04
C PHE A 89 -18.15 3.20 -23.23
N PHE A 90 -17.38 2.76 -22.22
CA PHE A 90 -15.90 2.80 -22.28
C PHE A 90 -15.25 1.47 -22.74
N MET A 91 -16.01 0.38 -22.83
CA MET A 91 -15.50 -0.94 -23.27
C MET A 91 -15.87 -1.29 -24.73
N SER A 92 -16.46 -0.36 -25.48
CA SER A 92 -16.71 -0.56 -26.91
C SER A 92 -15.46 -0.23 -27.72
N ASP A 93 -14.68 -1.26 -28.01
CA ASP A 93 -13.74 -1.25 -29.12
C ASP A 93 -14.54 -1.09 -30.43
N SER A 94 -14.59 0.12 -30.95
CA SER A 94 -14.86 0.32 -32.36
C SER A 94 -14.08 1.52 -32.85
N GLY A 95 -12.83 1.27 -33.21
CA GLY A 95 -12.08 2.11 -34.12
C GLY A 95 -12.90 2.38 -35.39
N GLN A 96 -13.18 3.66 -35.62
CA GLN A 96 -13.44 4.33 -36.91
C GLN A 96 -14.50 3.73 -37.85
N ARG A 97 -15.51 4.55 -38.22
CA ARG A 97 -15.46 5.36 -39.46
C ARG A 97 -16.70 6.23 -39.64
N ILE A 98 -16.43 7.32 -40.35
CA ILE A 98 -17.23 8.50 -40.66
C ILE A 98 -18.40 8.17 -41.61
N SER A 99 -19.49 8.95 -41.48
CA SER A 99 -20.63 9.13 -42.42
C SER A 99 -21.55 7.90 -42.55
N CYS A 100 -22.87 8.02 -42.69
CA CYS A 100 -23.60 8.98 -43.51
C CYS A 100 -25.12 8.86 -43.24
N ILE A 101 -25.85 9.91 -43.62
CA ILE A 101 -27.27 9.91 -44.06
C ILE A 101 -28.37 9.98 -42.98
N ASN A 102 -28.78 11.23 -42.75
CA ASN A 102 -30.17 11.72 -42.66
C ASN A 102 -31.27 10.70 -43.04
N TRP A 103 -32.13 10.36 -42.08
CA TRP A 103 -33.50 9.92 -42.36
C TRP A 103 -34.48 10.78 -41.57
N ARG A 104 -35.08 11.75 -42.29
CA ARG A 104 -36.34 12.39 -41.97
C ARG A 104 -37.37 11.33 -41.57
N PHE A 105 -38.15 11.57 -40.52
CA PHE A 105 -39.62 11.53 -40.52
C PHE A 105 -40.11 11.80 -39.08
N PHE A 106 -40.28 13.08 -38.72
CA PHE A 106 -41.10 13.47 -37.58
C PHE A 106 -42.50 13.74 -38.14
N ALA A 107 -43.41 12.81 -37.91
CA ALA A 107 -44.84 12.97 -38.20
C ALA A 107 -45.61 13.04 -36.87
N MET A 108 -46.68 13.85 -36.88
CA MET A 108 -47.50 14.34 -35.76
C MET A 108 -46.90 15.55 -35.03
N GLY A 109 -47.57 16.70 -34.92
CA GLY A 109 -48.95 17.03 -35.25
C GLY A 109 -49.37 18.24 -34.42
N THR A 110 -49.75 19.31 -35.13
CA THR A 110 -50.70 20.38 -34.74
C THR A 110 -50.43 21.32 -33.55
N ALA A 111 -50.26 22.61 -33.88
CA ALA A 111 -50.96 23.82 -33.33
C ALA A 111 -49.98 25.02 -33.34
N ARG A 112 -49.96 25.90 -34.35
CA ARG A 112 -50.86 27.02 -34.70
C ARG A 112 -50.60 28.33 -33.91
N ASP A 113 -49.90 29.24 -34.61
CA ASP A 113 -50.04 30.71 -34.73
C ASP A 113 -49.87 31.61 -33.48
N PRO A 114 -49.58 32.93 -33.63
CA PRO A 114 -49.56 33.78 -34.84
C PRO A 114 -48.20 34.32 -35.30
#